data_AF-A0A7K0RAG3-F1
#
_entry.id   AF-A0A7K0RAG3-F1
#
_cell.length_a   1.000
_cell.length_b   1.000
_cell.length_c   1.000
_cell.angle_alpha   90.00
_cell.angle_beta   90.00
_cell.angle_gamma   90.00
#
_symmetry.space_group_name_H-M   'P 1'
#
loop_
_entity.id
_entity.type
_entity.pdbx_description
1 polymer ?
#
loop_
_entity_poly.entity_id
_entity_poly.type
_entity_poly.pdbx_seq_one_letter_code
_entity_poly.pdbx_strand_id
1 'polypeptide(L)'
;MRRRLLVPALVLAVVAACETAPVLAGERPAVPRAAEAPPSPRGSVRVFNAGGSHAPLAVDVAAASATPGRVARAFLNQTRAAASADLRITAREPLASGHTVVRLQESHGGVPVIGGEAVVLVDAQGRVAAASSEVLPGAAPDTTPRLTGEQAQAVALRALTRELGHADLHAQQASLAIYDPRLVGGKGPGRAVLVWDVTVSADSPEPLLRRVLVDAQLGVVALETEAQPAALARTVC
;
A
#
# COMPACT_ATOMS: atom_id res chain seq x y z
N MET A 1 -16.08 91.03 20.93
CA MET A 1 -15.31 89.92 21.51
C MET A 1 -14.69 89.11 20.37
N ARG A 2 -13.36 88.90 20.41
CA ARG A 2 -12.52 87.77 19.89
C ARG A 2 -13.09 86.94 18.71
N ARG A 3 -12.36 86.51 17.66
CA ARG A 3 -10.98 86.61 17.17
C ARG A 3 -10.94 85.73 15.89
N ARG A 4 -10.03 86.05 14.95
CA ARG A 4 -9.26 85.16 14.05
C ARG A 4 -9.89 84.57 12.76
N LEU A 5 -9.41 85.16 11.66
CA LEU A 5 -8.88 84.54 10.43
C LEU A 5 -8.45 83.06 10.52
N LEU A 6 -8.79 82.28 9.48
CA LEU A 6 -7.84 81.41 8.76
C LEU A 6 -8.43 80.94 7.41
N VAL A 7 -7.60 81.07 6.37
CA VAL A 7 -7.77 80.66 4.97
C VAL A 7 -7.20 79.20 4.82
N PRO A 8 -7.03 78.64 3.61
CA PRO A 8 -7.83 77.63 2.92
C PRO A 8 -7.20 76.21 2.92
N ALA A 9 -7.89 75.21 2.38
CA ALA A 9 -7.23 74.04 1.80
C ALA A 9 -8.10 73.40 0.71
N LEU A 10 -7.73 73.72 -0.53
CA LEU A 10 -8.06 73.01 -1.76
C LEU A 10 -7.38 71.64 -1.71
N VAL A 11 -8.13 70.54 -1.85
CA VAL A 11 -7.58 69.25 -2.28
C VAL A 11 -8.44 68.73 -3.43
N LEU A 12 -7.88 68.88 -4.63
CA LEU A 12 -8.23 68.12 -5.82
C LEU A 12 -7.98 66.63 -5.52
N ALA A 13 -9.02 65.80 -5.49
CA ALA A 13 -8.86 64.36 -5.61
C ALA A 13 -9.02 63.99 -7.09
N VAL A 14 -7.90 63.60 -7.70
CA VAL A 14 -7.80 63.05 -9.04
C VAL A 14 -8.64 61.76 -9.10
N VAL A 15 -9.63 61.74 -9.99
CA VAL A 15 -10.35 60.52 -10.36
C VAL A 15 -9.42 59.69 -11.23
N ALA A 16 -8.73 58.72 -10.62
CA ALA A 16 -8.03 57.68 -11.35
C ALA A 16 -9.06 56.68 -11.87
N ALA A 17 -9.42 56.80 -13.14
CA ALA A 17 -10.04 55.73 -13.91
C ALA A 17 -9.02 54.58 -13.98
N CYS A 18 -9.18 53.57 -13.13
CA CYS A 18 -8.49 52.30 -13.30
C CYS A 18 -9.29 51.49 -14.31
N GLU A 19 -8.86 51.58 -15.57
CA GLU A 19 -9.34 50.81 -16.70
C GLU A 19 -9.27 49.32 -16.34
N THR A 20 -10.43 48.68 -16.25
CA THR A 20 -10.56 47.25 -16.02
C THR A 20 -10.21 46.55 -17.33
N ALA A 21 -8.93 46.21 -17.50
CA ALA A 21 -8.52 45.29 -18.54
C ALA A 21 -9.25 43.95 -18.31
N PRO A 22 -9.89 43.35 -19.33
CA PRO A 22 -10.41 42.01 -19.19
C PRO A 22 -9.23 41.07 -18.98
N VAL A 23 -9.17 40.45 -17.81
CA VAL A 23 -8.34 39.26 -17.60
C VAL A 23 -8.91 38.20 -18.54
N LEU A 24 -8.23 38.05 -19.68
CA LEU A 24 -8.32 36.85 -20.51
C LEU A 24 -8.28 35.65 -19.58
N ALA A 25 -9.39 34.90 -19.57
CA ALA A 25 -9.48 33.62 -18.93
C ALA A 25 -8.37 32.73 -19.51
N GLY A 26 -7.22 32.74 -18.84
CA GLY A 26 -6.16 31.79 -19.09
C GLY A 26 -6.74 30.42 -18.77
N GLU A 27 -7.00 29.65 -19.82
CA GLU A 27 -7.28 28.23 -19.75
C GLU A 27 -6.35 27.61 -18.71
N ARG A 28 -6.93 27.11 -17.61
CA ARG A 28 -6.17 26.33 -16.63
C ARG A 28 -5.50 25.21 -17.42
N PRO A 29 -4.16 25.08 -17.41
CA PRO A 29 -3.52 23.98 -18.11
C PRO A 29 -4.11 22.68 -17.55
N ALA A 30 -4.66 21.87 -18.46
CA ALA A 30 -5.21 20.57 -18.13
C ALA A 30 -4.12 19.77 -17.41
N VAL A 31 -4.34 19.47 -16.13
CA VAL A 31 -3.46 18.57 -15.38
C VAL A 31 -3.45 17.24 -16.14
N PRO A 32 -2.27 16.68 -16.48
CA PRO A 32 -2.22 15.42 -17.19
C PRO A 32 -2.96 14.36 -16.35
N ARG A 33 -4.03 13.82 -16.94
CA ARG A 33 -4.80 12.74 -16.35
C ARG A 33 -3.83 11.58 -16.13
N ALA A 34 -3.76 11.10 -14.89
CA ALA A 34 -3.00 9.92 -14.53
C ALA A 34 -3.24 8.81 -15.57
N ALA A 35 -2.17 8.24 -16.12
CA ALA A 35 -2.29 7.03 -16.92
C ALA A 35 -2.62 5.89 -15.96
N GLU A 36 -3.92 5.65 -15.77
CA GLU A 36 -4.42 4.49 -15.07
C GLU A 36 -4.24 3.29 -16.02
N ALA A 37 -3.29 2.39 -15.71
CA ALA A 37 -3.30 1.10 -16.37
C ALA A 37 -4.62 0.41 -16.01
N PRO A 38 -5.36 -0.18 -16.97
CA PRO A 38 -6.62 -0.84 -16.68
C PRO A 38 -6.39 -1.87 -15.56
N PRO A 39 -7.34 -2.00 -14.62
CA PRO A 39 -7.22 -2.98 -13.55
C PRO A 39 -6.99 -4.34 -14.18
N SER A 40 -5.92 -5.01 -13.76
CA SER A 40 -5.71 -6.37 -14.25
C SER A 40 -6.84 -7.26 -13.72
N PRO A 41 -7.14 -8.40 -14.36
CA PRO A 41 -8.07 -9.39 -13.81
C PRO A 41 -7.66 -9.92 -12.42
N ARG A 42 -6.50 -9.53 -11.89
CA ARG A 42 -5.98 -9.85 -10.55
C ARG A 42 -6.25 -8.77 -9.48
N GLY A 43 -6.97 -7.70 -9.81
CA GLY A 43 -7.28 -6.63 -8.83
C GLY A 43 -6.11 -5.68 -8.57
N SER A 44 -5.07 -5.71 -9.40
CA SER A 44 -3.94 -4.79 -9.27
C SER A 44 -4.17 -3.48 -10.02
N VAL A 45 -3.83 -2.37 -9.36
CA VAL A 45 -3.83 -1.02 -9.93
C VAL A 45 -2.42 -0.47 -9.82
N ARG A 46 -1.89 -0.03 -10.96
CA ARG A 46 -0.60 0.67 -11.02
C ARG A 46 -0.85 2.04 -11.61
N VAL A 47 -0.52 3.06 -10.84
CA VAL A 47 -0.60 4.45 -11.30
C VAL A 47 0.80 5.02 -11.29
N PHE A 48 1.30 5.27 -12.50
CA PHE A 48 2.56 5.97 -12.73
C PHE A 48 2.26 7.30 -13.42
N ASN A 49 3.03 8.33 -13.11
CA ASN A 49 3.08 9.48 -13.98
C ASN A 49 3.96 9.15 -15.20
N ALA A 50 3.37 9.13 -16.39
CA ALA A 50 4.03 8.77 -17.65
C ALA A 50 4.67 9.97 -18.38
N GLY A 51 4.49 11.20 -17.90
CA GLY A 51 5.18 12.36 -18.44
C GLY A 51 6.46 12.60 -17.64
N GLY A 52 7.61 12.81 -18.30
CA GLY A 52 8.89 13.17 -17.65
C GLY A 52 8.89 14.46 -16.81
N SER A 53 7.72 15.01 -16.50
CA SER A 53 7.50 15.99 -15.44
C SER A 53 7.12 15.24 -14.16
N HIS A 54 7.78 15.54 -13.04
CA HIS A 54 7.40 15.10 -11.68
C HIS A 54 6.06 15.74 -11.23
N ALA A 55 5.07 15.86 -12.12
CA ALA A 55 3.77 16.39 -11.79
C ALA A 55 3.08 15.40 -10.82
N PRO A 56 2.56 15.88 -9.69
CA PRO A 56 1.87 15.04 -8.73
C PRO A 56 0.60 14.44 -9.34
N LEU A 57 0.24 13.22 -8.95
CA LEU A 57 -1.10 12.69 -9.15
C LEU A 57 -2.03 13.52 -8.27
N ALA A 58 -3.04 14.15 -8.88
CA ALA A 58 -3.98 15.01 -8.17
C ALA A 58 -4.75 14.20 -7.12
N VAL A 59 -4.64 14.62 -5.87
CA VAL A 59 -5.49 14.15 -4.77
C VAL A 59 -6.13 15.38 -4.17
N ASP A 60 -7.45 15.39 -4.04
CA ASP A 60 -8.18 16.45 -3.31
C ASP A 60 -8.06 16.21 -1.80
N VAL A 61 -6.83 16.18 -1.31
CA VAL A 61 -6.52 16.27 0.12
C VAL A 61 -5.81 17.59 0.28
N ALA A 62 -6.26 18.43 1.21
CA ALA A 62 -5.54 19.64 1.57
C ALA A 62 -4.11 19.27 2.02
N ALA A 63 -3.16 19.31 1.08
CA ALA A 63 -1.87 18.65 1.15
C ALA A 63 -0.90 19.30 2.14
N ALA A 64 -1.14 20.56 2.52
CA ALA A 64 -0.18 21.36 3.27
C ALA A 64 0.03 20.92 4.74
N SER A 65 -0.77 19.99 5.29
CA SER A 65 -0.63 19.56 6.70
C SER A 65 -0.97 18.09 6.95
N ALA A 66 -1.17 17.29 5.89
CA ALA A 66 -1.49 15.87 6.04
C ALA A 66 -0.21 15.04 6.16
N THR A 67 -0.17 14.07 7.08
CA THR A 67 0.93 13.11 7.15
C THR A 67 0.98 12.25 5.86
N PRO A 68 2.16 11.77 5.41
CA PRO A 68 2.25 10.92 4.22
C PRO A 68 1.30 9.71 4.26
N GLY A 69 1.09 9.13 5.45
CA GLY A 69 0.14 8.04 5.65
C GLY A 69 -1.32 8.43 5.41
N ARG A 70 -1.73 9.64 5.78
CA ARG A 70 -3.09 10.15 5.50
C ARG A 70 -3.27 10.41 4.00
N VAL A 71 -2.26 11.00 3.35
CA VAL A 71 -2.26 11.24 1.90
C VAL A 71 -2.37 9.91 1.14
N ALA A 72 -1.57 8.91 1.50
CA ALA A 72 -1.60 7.59 0.88
C ALA A 72 -2.97 6.91 0.98
N ARG A 73 -3.59 6.91 2.17
CA ARG A 73 -4.93 6.33 2.36
C ARG A 73 -6.00 7.06 1.56
N ALA A 74 -5.98 8.40 1.56
CA ALA A 74 -6.94 9.19 0.82
C ALA A 74 -6.84 8.90 -0.69
N PHE A 75 -5.63 8.80 -1.23
CA PHE A 75 -5.39 8.44 -2.62
C PHE A 75 -5.93 7.05 -2.98
N LEU A 76 -5.63 6.02 -2.16
CA LEU A 76 -6.08 4.65 -2.41
C LEU A 76 -7.61 4.51 -2.35
N ASN A 77 -8.26 5.28 -1.46
CA ASN A 77 -9.72 5.34 -1.38
C ASN A 77 -10.34 6.06 -2.59
N GLN A 78 -9.74 7.18 -3.02
CA GLN A 78 -10.24 7.99 -4.13
C GLN A 78 -10.14 7.26 -5.47
N THR A 79 -9.00 6.60 -5.71
CA THR A 79 -8.74 5.84 -6.96
C THR A 79 -9.45 4.51 -7.01
N ARG A 80 -10.12 4.09 -5.92
CA ARG A 80 -10.73 2.76 -5.75
C ARG A 80 -9.75 1.59 -5.93
N ALA A 81 -8.45 1.88 -6.01
CA ALA A 81 -7.37 0.91 -6.17
C ALA A 81 -7.32 -0.12 -5.02
N ALA A 82 -7.93 0.22 -3.87
CA ALA A 82 -8.10 -0.68 -2.73
C ALA A 82 -9.31 -0.27 -1.85
N ALA A 83 -10.35 0.34 -2.41
CA ALA A 83 -11.39 1.02 -1.61
C ALA A 83 -12.18 0.11 -0.65
N SER A 84 -12.22 -1.20 -0.90
CA SER A 84 -12.88 -2.18 -0.03
C SER A 84 -11.93 -2.94 0.91
N ALA A 85 -10.61 -2.74 0.79
CA ALA A 85 -9.62 -3.45 1.56
C ALA A 85 -9.35 -2.76 2.91
N ASP A 86 -9.27 -3.52 4.01
CA ASP A 86 -8.79 -2.99 5.29
C ASP A 86 -7.25 -2.91 5.26
N LEU A 87 -6.75 -1.74 4.86
CA LEU A 87 -5.33 -1.44 4.71
C LEU A 87 -4.72 -0.77 5.96
N ARG A 88 -3.71 -1.43 6.52
CA ARG A 88 -2.94 -0.95 7.67
C ARG A 88 -1.56 -0.51 7.25
N ILE A 89 -1.16 0.70 7.64
CA ILE A 89 0.19 1.18 7.36
C ILE A 89 1.18 0.34 8.18
N THR A 90 2.11 -0.33 7.50
CA THR A 90 3.15 -1.17 8.10
C THR A 90 4.51 -0.48 8.13
N ALA A 91 4.78 0.42 7.18
CA ALA A 91 6.03 1.17 7.14
C ALA A 91 5.86 2.58 6.58
N ARG A 92 6.76 3.46 7.02
CA ARG A 92 6.96 4.82 6.48
C ARG A 92 8.46 5.04 6.38
N GLU A 93 8.97 5.06 5.16
CA GLU A 93 10.41 5.12 4.88
C GLU A 93 10.70 6.46 4.18
N PRO A 94 11.29 7.45 4.88
CA PRO A 94 11.75 8.67 4.23
C PRO A 94 12.95 8.37 3.34
N LEU A 95 13.01 9.04 2.18
CA LEU A 95 14.09 8.95 1.22
C LEU A 95 14.93 10.23 1.25
N ALA A 96 16.20 10.14 0.82
CA ALA A 96 17.10 11.29 0.73
C ALA A 96 16.57 12.40 -0.22
N SER A 97 15.70 12.05 -1.17
CA SER A 97 15.02 13.00 -2.06
C SER A 97 13.94 13.85 -1.38
N GLY A 98 13.64 13.61 -0.09
CA GLY A 98 12.52 14.22 0.62
C GLY A 98 11.18 13.51 0.37
N HIS A 99 11.15 12.47 -0.46
CA HIS A 99 9.97 11.63 -0.62
C HIS A 99 9.79 10.69 0.59
N THR A 100 8.58 10.14 0.74
CA THR A 100 8.28 9.09 1.73
C THR A 100 7.59 7.92 1.04
N VAL A 101 8.12 6.72 1.21
CA VAL A 101 7.44 5.48 0.84
C VAL A 101 6.52 5.09 1.99
N VAL A 102 5.24 4.89 1.70
CA VAL A 102 4.24 4.37 2.63
C VAL A 102 3.83 2.99 2.19
N ARG A 103 4.08 1.97 3.03
CA ARG A 103 3.64 0.59 2.79
C ARG A 103 2.41 0.30 3.62
N LEU A 104 1.44 -0.37 2.99
CA LEU A 104 0.20 -0.79 3.61
C LEU A 104 -0.02 -2.28 3.35
N GLN A 105 -0.50 -2.98 4.37
CA GLN A 105 -0.84 -4.39 4.34
C GLN A 105 -2.36 -4.54 4.44
N GLU A 106 -2.95 -5.32 3.54
CA GLU A 106 -4.34 -5.73 3.61
C GLU A 106 -4.52 -6.75 4.73
N SER A 107 -5.62 -6.59 5.47
CA SER A 107 -6.08 -7.56 6.44
C SER A 107 -7.60 -7.75 6.34
N HIS A 108 -8.12 -8.85 6.85
CA HIS A 108 -9.55 -9.09 6.98
C HIS A 108 -9.82 -9.73 8.34
N GLY A 109 -10.72 -9.14 9.15
CA GLY A 109 -10.97 -9.62 10.51
C GLY A 109 -9.71 -9.62 11.40
N GLY A 110 -8.71 -8.78 11.08
CA GLY A 110 -7.41 -8.78 11.75
C GLY A 110 -6.40 -9.79 11.21
N VAL A 111 -6.79 -10.66 10.28
CA VAL A 111 -5.92 -11.65 9.64
C VAL A 111 -5.25 -11.03 8.41
N PRO A 112 -3.92 -11.04 8.28
CA PRO A 112 -3.21 -10.47 7.13
C PRO A 112 -3.44 -11.28 5.85
N VAL A 113 -3.47 -10.59 4.71
CA VAL A 113 -3.53 -11.20 3.38
C VAL A 113 -2.13 -11.30 2.78
N ILE A 114 -1.65 -12.51 2.50
CA ILE A 114 -0.35 -12.71 1.87
C ILE A 114 -0.36 -12.11 0.45
N GLY A 115 0.56 -11.18 0.19
CA GLY A 115 0.66 -10.45 -1.07
C GLY A 115 -0.38 -9.34 -1.25
N GLY A 116 -1.32 -9.19 -0.31
CA GLY A 116 -2.28 -8.10 -0.28
C GLY A 116 -1.62 -6.82 0.23
N GLU A 117 -1.07 -6.00 -0.65
CA GLU A 117 -0.28 -4.83 -0.29
C GLU A 117 -0.61 -3.60 -1.15
N ALA A 118 -0.35 -2.43 -0.58
CA ALA A 118 -0.28 -1.18 -1.33
C ALA A 118 0.97 -0.40 -0.94
N VAL A 119 1.63 0.18 -1.94
CA VAL A 119 2.80 1.04 -1.78
C VAL A 119 2.52 2.38 -2.44
N VAL A 120 2.69 3.46 -1.68
CA VAL A 120 2.47 4.82 -2.16
C VAL A 120 3.73 5.65 -1.92
N LEU A 121 4.21 6.32 -2.96
CA LEU A 121 5.30 7.28 -2.89
C LEU A 121 4.71 8.69 -2.78
N VAL A 122 5.00 9.37 -1.67
CA VAL A 122 4.55 10.74 -1.42
C VAL A 122 5.75 11.68 -1.55
N ASP A 123 5.62 12.76 -2.31
CA ASP A 123 6.67 13.76 -2.52
C ASP A 123 6.83 14.70 -1.29
N ALA A 124 7.88 15.53 -1.33
CA ALA A 124 8.17 16.47 -0.24
C ALA A 124 7.09 17.56 -0.05
N GLN A 125 6.19 17.74 -1.03
CA GLN A 125 5.07 18.67 -0.98
C GLN A 125 3.77 18.00 -0.49
N GLY A 126 3.83 16.73 -0.06
CA GLY A 126 2.68 16.00 0.45
C GLY A 126 1.74 15.50 -0.65
N ARG A 127 2.25 15.26 -1.86
CA ARG A 127 1.46 14.85 -3.03
C ARG A 127 1.88 13.44 -3.47
N VAL A 128 0.99 12.68 -4.08
CA VAL A 128 1.31 11.31 -4.53
C VAL A 128 2.09 11.36 -5.84
N ALA A 129 3.30 10.84 -5.83
CA ALA A 129 4.15 10.74 -7.02
C ALA A 129 3.94 9.41 -7.76
N ALA A 130 3.69 8.32 -7.03
CA ALA A 130 3.42 7.00 -7.59
C ALA A 130 2.63 6.15 -6.60
N ALA A 131 1.86 5.19 -7.11
CA ALA A 131 1.19 4.19 -6.29
C ALA A 131 1.04 2.85 -7.01
N SER A 132 1.16 1.77 -6.26
CA SER A 132 0.85 0.42 -6.72
C SER A 132 0.06 -0.29 -5.63
N SER A 133 -0.99 -1.00 -6.01
CA SER A 133 -1.73 -1.89 -5.11
C SER A 133 -2.01 -3.23 -5.77
N GLU A 134 -2.01 -4.27 -4.95
CA GLU A 134 -2.46 -5.62 -5.26
C GLU A 134 -3.21 -6.10 -4.03
N VAL A 135 -4.53 -6.22 -4.13
CA VAL A 135 -5.43 -6.58 -3.02
C VAL A 135 -6.34 -7.72 -3.46
N LEU A 136 -6.97 -8.43 -2.51
CA LEU A 136 -7.83 -9.57 -2.81
C LEU A 136 -8.85 -9.24 -3.93
N PRO A 137 -8.86 -9.99 -5.05
CA PRO A 137 -9.76 -9.73 -6.17
C PRO A 137 -11.20 -10.24 -5.92
N GLY A 138 -11.55 -10.60 -4.69
CA GLY A 138 -12.86 -11.18 -4.34
C GLY A 138 -13.08 -11.21 -2.83
N ALA A 139 -14.12 -11.94 -2.41
CA ALA A 139 -14.46 -12.06 -1.00
C ALA A 139 -13.37 -12.80 -0.22
N ALA A 140 -13.05 -12.27 0.96
CA ALA A 140 -12.21 -12.96 1.93
C ALA A 140 -12.96 -14.18 2.52
N PRO A 141 -12.24 -15.25 2.91
CA PRO A 141 -12.83 -16.41 3.58
C PRO A 141 -13.20 -16.08 5.04
N ASP A 142 -13.96 -16.99 5.67
CA ASP A 142 -14.13 -16.99 7.13
C ASP A 142 -12.75 -17.12 7.82
N THR A 143 -12.52 -16.30 8.85
CA THR A 143 -11.25 -16.21 9.59
C THR A 143 -11.19 -17.10 10.83
N THR A 144 -12.18 -17.97 11.03
CA THR A 144 -12.25 -18.89 12.17
C THR A 144 -11.64 -20.24 11.77
N PRO A 145 -10.44 -20.59 12.24
CA PRO A 145 -9.80 -21.84 11.86
C PRO A 145 -10.49 -23.04 12.55
N ARG A 146 -10.58 -24.17 11.85
CA ARG A 146 -10.99 -25.47 12.44
C ARG A 146 -9.80 -26.20 13.06
N LEU A 147 -8.62 -26.03 12.47
CA LEU A 147 -7.38 -26.60 12.97
C LEU A 147 -6.65 -25.60 13.85
N THR A 148 -6.02 -26.08 14.92
CA THR A 148 -5.11 -25.27 15.74
C THR A 148 -3.78 -25.04 15.01
N GLY A 149 -3.03 -24.01 15.42
CA GLY A 149 -1.69 -23.77 14.90
C GLY A 149 -0.74 -24.97 15.11
N GLU A 150 -0.85 -25.67 16.24
CA GLU A 150 -0.07 -26.87 16.56
C GLU A 150 -0.38 -28.03 15.61
N GLN A 151 -1.66 -28.23 15.27
CA GLN A 151 -2.07 -29.22 14.29
C GLN A 151 -1.48 -28.90 12.91
N ALA A 152 -1.48 -27.62 12.52
CA ALA A 152 -0.87 -27.18 11.26
C ALA A 152 0.66 -27.33 11.24
N GLN A 153 1.36 -27.05 12.34
CA GLN A 153 2.79 -27.32 12.48
C GLN A 153 3.09 -28.81 12.27
N ALA A 154 2.29 -29.69 12.88
CA ALA A 154 2.44 -31.13 12.71
C ALA A 154 2.19 -31.57 11.26
N VAL A 155 1.25 -30.94 10.54
CA VAL A 155 1.06 -31.17 9.09
C VAL A 155 2.28 -30.73 8.30
N ALA A 156 2.80 -29.53 8.54
CA ALA A 156 3.96 -28.99 7.83
C ALA A 156 5.21 -29.86 8.03
N LEU A 157 5.50 -30.26 9.27
CA LEU A 157 6.61 -31.18 9.58
C LEU A 157 6.45 -32.51 8.86
N ARG A 158 5.27 -33.15 8.92
CA ARG A 158 5.01 -34.42 8.20
C ARG A 158 5.11 -34.28 6.69
N ALA A 159 4.78 -33.14 6.11
CA ALA A 159 4.96 -32.89 4.68
C ALA A 159 6.44 -32.88 4.32
N LEU A 160 7.23 -32.06 5.02
CA LEU A 160 8.66 -31.90 4.78
C LEU A 160 9.48 -33.15 5.11
N THR A 161 9.16 -33.87 6.19
CA THR A 161 9.86 -35.13 6.51
C THR A 161 9.70 -36.17 5.39
N ARG A 162 8.52 -36.22 4.74
CA ARG A 162 8.27 -37.12 3.62
C ARG A 162 9.03 -36.71 2.36
N GLU A 163 9.21 -35.41 2.13
CA GLU A 163 9.98 -34.90 0.99
C GLU A 163 11.49 -35.10 1.19
N LEU A 164 12.02 -34.74 2.36
CA LEU A 164 13.45 -34.59 2.59
C LEU A 164 14.12 -35.84 3.18
N GLY A 165 13.37 -36.76 3.78
CA GLY A 165 13.91 -37.98 4.38
C GLY A 165 14.79 -37.71 5.60
N HIS A 166 14.17 -37.67 6.79
CA HIS A 166 14.83 -37.59 8.11
C HIS A 166 15.78 -36.40 8.34
N ALA A 167 15.25 -35.18 8.23
CA ALA A 167 15.89 -34.00 8.82
C ALA A 167 15.33 -33.74 10.23
N ASP A 168 16.17 -33.27 11.15
CA ASP A 168 15.75 -32.69 12.43
C ASP A 168 15.09 -31.34 12.13
N LEU A 169 13.77 -31.40 11.89
CA LEU A 169 12.95 -30.27 11.49
C LEU A 169 12.29 -29.62 12.71
N HIS A 170 12.33 -28.29 12.75
CA HIS A 170 11.72 -27.48 13.78
C HIS A 170 10.71 -26.51 13.16
N ALA A 171 9.46 -26.57 13.60
CA ALA A 171 8.43 -25.62 13.18
C ALA A 171 8.35 -24.45 14.15
N GLN A 172 8.42 -23.23 13.63
CA GLN A 172 8.14 -22.00 14.38
C GLN A 172 6.64 -21.85 14.65
N GLN A 173 6.28 -20.95 15.57
CA GLN A 173 4.88 -20.67 15.90
C GLN A 173 4.08 -20.32 14.63
N ALA A 174 2.99 -21.05 14.41
CA ALA A 174 2.10 -20.82 13.27
C ALA A 174 1.34 -19.49 13.43
N SER A 175 1.23 -18.74 12.35
CA SER A 175 0.44 -17.51 12.29
C SER A 175 -0.70 -17.64 11.29
N LEU A 176 -1.86 -17.05 11.58
CA LEU A 176 -3.02 -17.13 10.71
C LEU A 176 -2.89 -16.09 9.58
N ALA A 177 -3.16 -16.49 8.35
CA ALA A 177 -3.11 -15.62 7.18
C ALA A 177 -4.17 -16.01 6.14
N ILE A 178 -4.47 -15.11 5.21
CA ILE A 178 -5.27 -15.39 4.02
C ILE A 178 -4.35 -15.53 2.83
N TYR A 179 -4.51 -16.63 2.09
CA TYR A 179 -3.74 -16.93 0.90
C TYR A 179 -4.66 -17.00 -0.32
N ASP A 180 -4.33 -16.23 -1.35
CA ASP A 180 -4.94 -16.36 -2.67
C ASP A 180 -3.82 -16.53 -3.71
N PRO A 181 -3.74 -17.69 -4.41
CA PRO A 181 -2.71 -17.91 -5.42
C PRO A 181 -2.71 -16.85 -6.53
N ARG A 182 -3.84 -16.19 -6.79
CA ARG A 182 -3.98 -15.15 -7.82
C ARG A 182 -3.20 -13.87 -7.49
N LEU A 183 -2.90 -13.62 -6.21
CA LEU A 183 -2.12 -12.47 -5.76
C LEU A 183 -0.61 -12.69 -5.92
N VAL A 184 -0.13 -13.90 -5.65
CA VAL A 184 1.32 -14.18 -5.66
C VAL A 184 1.79 -14.97 -6.89
N GLY A 185 0.89 -15.25 -7.84
CA GLY A 185 1.17 -16.06 -9.02
C GLY A 185 1.49 -17.52 -8.69
N GLY A 186 0.99 -18.02 -7.56
CA GLY A 186 1.24 -19.36 -7.06
C GLY A 186 0.31 -20.42 -7.65
N LYS A 187 0.61 -21.68 -7.36
CA LYS A 187 -0.33 -22.80 -7.53
C LYS A 187 -1.20 -22.91 -6.28
N GLY A 188 -2.41 -23.44 -6.40
CA GLY A 188 -3.29 -23.66 -5.25
C GLY A 188 -4.77 -23.54 -5.60
N PRO A 189 -5.64 -23.38 -4.60
CA PRO A 189 -7.07 -23.22 -4.82
C PRO A 189 -7.36 -21.96 -5.65
N GLY A 190 -8.33 -22.04 -6.58
CA GLY A 190 -8.74 -20.89 -7.42
C GLY A 190 -9.48 -19.76 -6.66
N ARG A 191 -9.32 -19.68 -5.34
CA ARG A 191 -9.96 -18.74 -4.43
C ARG A 191 -9.07 -18.48 -3.22
N ALA A 192 -9.33 -17.38 -2.52
CA ALA A 192 -8.74 -17.10 -1.23
C ALA A 192 -9.13 -18.18 -0.19
N VAL A 193 -8.16 -18.62 0.60
CA VAL A 193 -8.32 -19.60 1.68
C VAL A 193 -7.63 -19.12 2.95
N LEU A 194 -8.20 -19.49 4.10
CA LEU A 194 -7.57 -19.28 5.40
C LEU A 194 -6.47 -20.32 5.58
N VAL A 195 -5.26 -19.87 5.90
CA VAL A 195 -4.10 -20.74 6.09
C VAL A 195 -3.38 -20.45 7.40
N TRP A 196 -2.74 -21.48 7.93
CA TRP A 196 -1.65 -21.35 8.87
C TRP A 196 -0.36 -21.19 8.09
N ASP A 197 0.34 -20.09 8.31
CA ASP A 197 1.67 -19.81 7.80
C ASP A 197 2.70 -20.34 8.80
N VAL A 198 3.43 -21.37 8.39
CA VAL A 198 4.38 -22.09 9.22
C VAL A 198 5.76 -22.01 8.58
N THR A 199 6.70 -21.44 9.32
CA THR A 199 8.12 -21.51 8.96
C THR A 199 8.73 -22.75 9.61
N VAL A 200 9.39 -23.59 8.80
CA VAL A 200 10.10 -24.78 9.25
C VAL A 200 11.58 -24.61 8.94
N SER A 201 12.44 -24.88 9.91
CA SER A 201 13.89 -24.87 9.76
C SER A 201 14.48 -26.25 10.05
N ALA A 202 15.69 -26.50 9.55
CA ALA A 202 16.50 -27.64 9.99
C ALA A 202 17.86 -27.14 10.46
N ASP A 203 18.34 -27.71 11.57
CA ASP A 203 19.70 -27.50 12.05
C ASP A 203 20.64 -28.51 11.36
N SER A 204 20.98 -28.21 10.11
CA SER A 204 21.86 -29.02 9.27
C SER A 204 23.08 -28.22 8.77
N PRO A 205 24.16 -28.90 8.32
CA PRO A 205 25.33 -28.22 7.74
C PRO A 205 24.97 -27.27 6.59
N GLU A 206 23.90 -27.59 5.87
CA GLU A 206 23.22 -26.69 4.95
C GLU A 206 21.93 -26.18 5.61
N PRO A 207 21.84 -24.91 6.02
CA PRO A 207 20.67 -24.40 6.72
C PRO A 207 19.44 -24.41 5.80
N LEU A 208 18.40 -25.12 6.25
CA LEU A 208 17.11 -25.17 5.58
C LEU A 208 16.15 -24.17 6.23
N LEU A 209 15.47 -23.38 5.40
CA LEU A 209 14.31 -22.58 5.82
C LEU A 209 13.21 -22.76 4.78
N ARG A 210 12.08 -23.33 5.20
CA ARG A 210 10.90 -23.58 4.38
C ARG A 210 9.72 -22.80 4.94
N ARG A 211 8.90 -22.23 4.06
CA ARG A 211 7.59 -21.68 4.40
C ARG A 211 6.53 -22.62 3.87
N VAL A 212 5.64 -23.06 4.75
CA VAL A 212 4.54 -23.98 4.45
C VAL A 212 3.23 -23.33 4.85
N LEU A 213 2.35 -23.14 3.86
CA LEU A 213 0.99 -22.68 4.09
C LEU A 213 0.06 -23.89 4.18
N VAL A 214 -0.54 -24.11 5.34
CA VAL A 214 -1.46 -25.22 5.59
C VAL A 214 -2.89 -24.68 5.65
N ASP A 215 -3.81 -25.21 4.85
CA ASP A 215 -5.23 -24.85 4.89
C ASP A 215 -5.79 -25.04 6.31
N ALA A 216 -6.31 -23.97 6.91
CA ALA A 216 -6.75 -23.93 8.30
C ALA A 216 -8.09 -24.64 8.54
N GLN A 217 -8.75 -25.10 7.48
CA GLN A 217 -10.01 -25.86 7.51
C GLN A 217 -9.78 -27.34 7.23
N LEU A 218 -8.95 -27.66 6.23
CA LEU A 218 -8.77 -29.00 5.68
C LEU A 218 -7.46 -29.67 6.10
N GLY A 219 -6.46 -28.91 6.52
CA GLY A 219 -5.14 -29.45 6.89
C GLY A 219 -4.31 -29.93 5.70
N VAL A 220 -4.59 -29.42 4.51
CA VAL A 220 -3.85 -29.72 3.28
C VAL A 220 -2.81 -28.62 3.05
N VAL A 221 -1.62 -28.97 2.57
CA VAL A 221 -0.60 -27.98 2.19
C VAL A 221 -1.08 -27.23 0.94
N ALA A 222 -1.34 -25.94 1.09
CA ALA A 222 -1.78 -25.04 0.02
C ALA A 222 -0.61 -24.48 -0.79
N LEU A 223 0.54 -24.27 -0.13
CA LEU A 223 1.78 -23.80 -0.73
C LEU A 223 2.96 -24.28 0.12
N GLU A 224 4.03 -24.67 -0.55
CA GLU A 224 5.34 -24.85 0.07
C GLU A 224 6.37 -24.11 -0.79
N THR A 225 7.24 -23.33 -0.14
CA THR A 225 8.33 -22.61 -0.81
C THR A 225 9.56 -22.58 0.07
N GLU A 226 10.73 -22.54 -0.54
CA GLU A 226 11.94 -22.13 0.17
C GLU A 226 11.77 -20.69 0.68
N ALA A 227 12.03 -20.50 1.97
CA ALA A 227 12.05 -19.19 2.57
C ALA A 227 13.49 -18.68 2.52
N GLN A 228 13.72 -17.57 1.83
CA GLN A 228 15.06 -17.02 1.71
C GLN A 228 15.29 -16.03 2.87
N PRO A 229 16.21 -16.31 3.82
CA PRO A 229 16.40 -15.48 5.02
C PRO A 229 16.75 -14.02 4.68
N ALA A 230 17.40 -13.80 3.54
CA ALA A 230 17.88 -12.50 3.08
C ALA A 230 16.88 -11.71 2.20
N ALA A 231 15.69 -12.24 1.89
CA ALA A 231 14.75 -11.56 0.98
C ALA A 231 14.05 -10.34 1.61
N LEU A 232 14.17 -10.14 2.92
CA LEU A 232 13.53 -9.04 3.66
C LEU A 232 14.27 -7.70 3.60
N ALA A 233 15.53 -7.66 3.10
CA ALA A 233 16.33 -6.44 3.04
C ALA A 233 16.78 -6.14 1.60
N ARG A 234 15.85 -5.70 0.75
CA ARG A 234 16.22 -5.12 -0.55
C ARG A 234 16.20 -3.60 -0.44
N THR A 235 17.32 -3.03 0.02
CA THR A 235 17.59 -1.62 -0.27
C THR A 235 18.08 -1.57 -1.71
N VAL A 236 17.23 -1.13 -2.62
CA VAL A 236 17.66 -0.81 -3.98
C VAL A 236 18.31 0.57 -3.89
N CYS A 237 19.64 0.61 -4.02
CA CYS A 237 20.41 1.86 -4.11
C CYS A 237 20.17 2.55 -5.46
#